data_AF-A0A971Z1Q9-F1
#
_entry.id   AF-A0A971Z1Q9-F1
#
_cell.length_a   1.000
_cell.length_b   1.000
_cell.length_c   1.000
_cell.angle_alpha   90.00
_cell.angle_beta   90.00
_cell.angle_gamma   90.00
#
_symmetry.space_group_name_H-M   'P 1'
#
loop_
_entity.id
_entity.type
_entity.pdbx_description
1 polymer ?
#
loop_
_entity_poly.entity_id
_entity_poly.type
_entity_poly.pdbx_seq_one_letter_code
_entity_poly.pdbx_strand_id
1 'polypeptide(L)'
;FFTGAALCLFATTSMGIFLATLARNMPQFGMLMMLTIIPLQMLSGGSTPRESMPALVQNIMLAAPTTHFVELGQAILYRGAGIETVWKPFLALALIGAVMFAGSLLRFRKAITRMA
;
A
#
# COMPACT_ATOMS: atom_id res chain seq x y z
N PHE A 1 -16.13 6.50 1.46
CA PHE A 1 -15.60 5.13 1.45
C PHE A 1 -15.06 4.71 0.09
N PHE A 2 -15.88 4.66 -0.97
CA PHE A 2 -15.47 4.18 -2.30
C PHE A 2 -14.23 4.89 -2.88
N THR A 3 -14.09 6.21 -2.70
CA THR A 3 -12.87 6.93 -3.11
C THR A 3 -11.62 6.41 -2.39
N GLY A 4 -11.73 6.09 -1.09
CA GLY A 4 -10.63 5.52 -0.31
C GLY A 4 -10.30 4.10 -0.78
N ALA A 5 -11.31 3.31 -1.15
CA ALA A 5 -11.12 2.00 -1.77
C ALA A 5 -10.42 2.11 -3.13
N ALA A 6 -10.82 3.06 -3.98
CA ALA A 6 -10.17 3.32 -5.26
C ALA A 6 -8.70 3.72 -5.10
N LEU A 7 -8.38 4.59 -4.13
CA LEU A 7 -6.99 4.95 -3.81
C LEU A 7 -6.19 3.78 -3.25
N CYS A 8 -6.80 2.95 -2.41
CA CYS A 8 -6.17 1.73 -1.91
C CYS A 8 -5.85 0.76 -3.04
N LEU A 9 -6.81 0.52 -3.94
CA LEU A 9 -6.61 -0.31 -5.14
C LEU A 9 -5.51 0.26 -6.03
N PHE A 10 -5.49 1.58 -6.25
CA PHE A 10 -4.42 2.25 -6.99
C PHE A 10 -3.06 2.03 -6.34
N ALA A 11 -2.94 2.22 -5.02
CA ALA A 11 -1.69 2.06 -4.29
C ALA A 11 -1.19 0.61 -4.27
N THR A 12 -2.06 -0.35 -3.95
CA THR A 12 -1.73 -1.78 -3.92
C THR A 12 -1.43 -2.34 -5.31
N THR A 13 -2.15 -1.91 -6.34
CA THR A 13 -1.84 -2.29 -7.73
C THR A 13 -0.49 -1.72 -8.15
N SER A 14 -0.22 -0.44 -7.86
CA SER A 14 1.07 0.18 -8.17
C SER A 14 2.24 -0.51 -7.46
N MET A 15 2.04 -0.93 -6.21
CA MET A 15 3.01 -1.75 -5.48
C MET A 15 3.24 -3.10 -6.17
N GLY A 16 2.17 -3.78 -6.60
CA GLY A 16 2.27 -5.04 -7.35
C GLY A 16 3.05 -4.89 -8.66
N ILE A 17 2.78 -3.83 -9.43
CA ILE A 17 3.55 -3.54 -10.66
C ILE A 17 5.01 -3.25 -10.31
N PHE A 18 5.28 -2.47 -9.26
CA PHE A 18 6.65 -2.20 -8.82
C PHE A 18 7.38 -3.50 -8.47
N LEU A 19 6.78 -4.40 -7.68
CA LEU A 19 7.34 -5.71 -7.34
C LEU A 19 7.58 -6.57 -8.58
N ALA A 20 6.69 -6.52 -9.57
CA ALA A 20 6.87 -7.21 -10.85
C ALA A 20 8.12 -6.73 -11.60
N THR A 21 8.46 -5.43 -11.51
CA THR A 21 9.71 -4.91 -12.10
C THR A 21 10.99 -5.37 -11.39
N LEU A 22 10.90 -5.90 -10.16
CA LEU A 22 12.04 -6.47 -9.43
C LEU A 22 12.20 -7.97 -9.69
N ALA A 23 11.10 -8.67 -9.95
CA ALA A 23 11.13 -10.11 -10.17
C ALA A 23 11.76 -10.46 -11.52
N ARG A 24 12.56 -11.53 -11.55
CA ARG A 24 13.19 -12.03 -12.80
C ARG A 24 12.32 -13.05 -13.52
N ASN A 25 11.34 -13.63 -12.84
CA ASN A 25 10.41 -14.62 -13.38
C ASN A 25 9.09 -14.66 -12.59
N MET A 26 8.08 -15.34 -13.14
CA MET A 26 6.74 -15.41 -12.56
C MET A 26 6.69 -16.10 -11.18
N PRO A 27 7.40 -17.23 -10.94
CA PRO A 27 7.45 -17.82 -9.60
C PRO A 27 8.06 -16.91 -8.53
N GLN A 28 9.15 -16.21 -8.86
CA GLN A 28 9.79 -15.24 -7.96
C GLN A 28 8.86 -14.07 -7.64
N PHE A 29 8.10 -13.59 -8.63
CA PHE A 29 7.08 -12.56 -8.40
C PHE A 29 6.02 -13.04 -7.41
N GLY A 30 5.49 -14.26 -7.59
CA GLY A 30 4.51 -14.84 -6.68
C GLY A 30 5.04 -14.97 -5.24
N MET A 31 6.29 -15.39 -5.07
CA MET A 31 6.93 -15.47 -3.76
C MET A 31 7.12 -14.09 -3.12
N LEU A 32 7.55 -13.08 -3.90
CA LEU A 32 7.71 -11.71 -3.43
C LEU A 32 6.37 -11.09 -3.00
N MET A 33 5.31 -11.35 -3.77
CA MET A 33 3.94 -10.95 -3.45
C MET A 33 3.45 -11.60 -2.15
N MET A 34 3.68 -12.90 -1.97
CA MET A 34 3.32 -13.60 -0.72
C MET A 34 4.07 -13.03 0.49
N LEU A 35 5.39 -12.85 0.39
CA LEU A 35 6.22 -12.32 1.47
C LEU A 35 5.93 -10.87 1.83
N THR A 36 5.30 -10.10 0.93
CA THR A 36 4.96 -8.69 1.17
C THR A 36 3.50 -8.51 1.58
N ILE A 37 2.55 -9.09 0.85
CA ILE A 37 1.12 -8.91 1.10
C ILE A 37 0.68 -9.57 2.41
N ILE A 38 1.16 -10.78 2.72
CA ILE A 38 0.73 -11.49 3.93
C ILE A 38 1.07 -10.69 5.19
N PRO A 39 2.33 -10.26 5.41
CA PRO A 39 2.66 -9.45 6.59
C PRO A 39 1.90 -8.11 6.62
N LEU A 40 1.75 -7.44 5.47
CA LEU A 40 1.03 -6.17 5.38
C LEU A 40 -0.46 -6.30 5.75
N GLN A 41 -1.09 -7.44 5.45
CA GLN A 41 -2.46 -7.71 5.87
C GLN A 41 -2.54 -8.02 7.37
N MET A 42 -1.65 -8.87 7.88
CA MET A 42 -1.62 -9.22 9.30
C MET A 42 -1.37 -8.01 10.21
N LEU A 43 -0.48 -7.10 9.78
CA LEU A 43 -0.08 -5.90 10.51
C LEU A 43 -0.88 -4.65 10.12
N SER A 44 -1.92 -4.79 9.30
CA SER A 44 -2.72 -3.66 8.79
C SER A 44 -3.46 -2.87 9.88
N GLY A 45 -3.60 -3.38 11.10
CA GLY A 45 -4.45 -2.80 12.13
C GLY A 45 -5.85 -3.39 12.19
N GLY A 46 -6.21 -4.30 11.27
CA GLY A 46 -7.51 -4.97 11.23
C GLY A 46 -7.58 -6.17 12.17
N SER A 47 -6.66 -7.13 12.00
CA SER A 47 -6.57 -8.34 12.84
C SER A 47 -5.67 -8.14 14.06
N THR A 48 -4.58 -7.37 13.89
CA THR A 48 -3.63 -7.07 14.97
C THR A 48 -3.80 -5.59 15.36
N PRO A 49 -4.17 -5.26 16.61
CA PRO A 49 -4.29 -3.87 17.04
C PRO A 49 -2.96 -3.13 16.87
N ARG A 50 -3.00 -1.93 16.29
CA ARG A 50 -1.80 -1.09 16.07
C ARG A 50 -1.08 -0.77 17.39
N GLU A 51 -1.85 -0.56 18.46
CA GLU A 51 -1.35 -0.21 19.80
C GLU A 51 -0.53 -1.35 20.43
N SER A 52 -0.80 -2.60 20.05
CA SER A 52 -0.06 -3.77 20.53
C SER A 52 1.26 -3.99 19.77
N MET A 53 1.50 -3.27 18.67
CA MET A 53 2.72 -3.43 17.88
C MET A 53 3.88 -2.66 18.50
N PRO A 54 5.12 -3.16 18.44
CA PRO A 54 6.31 -2.39 18.80
C PRO A 54 6.40 -1.09 17.99
N ALA A 55 6.94 -0.02 18.58
CA ALA A 55 7.04 1.29 17.94
C ALA A 55 7.73 1.26 16.56
N LEU A 56 8.73 0.37 16.39
CA LEU A 56 9.42 0.18 15.11
C LEU A 56 8.48 -0.33 14.02
N VAL A 57 7.64 -1.32 14.34
CA VAL A 57 6.67 -1.90 13.39
C VAL A 57 5.59 -0.87 13.06
N GLN A 58 5.10 -0.12 14.05
CA GLN A 58 4.11 0.94 13.83
C GLN A 58 4.60 1.98 12.83
N ASN A 59 5.86 2.38 12.93
CA ASN A 59 6.47 3.35 12.02
C ASN A 59 6.62 2.80 10.60
N ILE A 60 7.04 1.53 10.46
CA ILE A 60 7.12 0.89 9.13
C ILE A 60 5.73 0.80 8.48
N MET A 61 4.71 0.44 9.26
CA MET A 61 3.34 0.32 8.76
C MET A 61 2.71 1.68 8.39
N LEU A 62 3.32 2.82 8.69
CA LEU A 62 2.88 4.10 8.12
C LEU A 62 3.13 4.19 6.61
N ALA A 63 4.07 3.41 6.07
CA ALA A 63 4.31 3.31 4.64
C ALA A 63 3.36 2.30 3.95
N ALA A 64 2.60 1.52 4.73
CA ALA A 64 1.73 0.49 4.20
C ALA A 64 0.36 1.05 3.77
N PRO A 65 -0.09 0.81 2.52
CA PRO A 65 -1.41 1.27 2.08
C PRO A 65 -2.54 0.54 2.81
N THR A 66 -2.33 -0.72 3.20
CA THR A 66 -3.32 -1.53 3.93
C THR A 66 -3.70 -0.89 5.26
N THR A 67 -2.74 -0.27 5.96
CA THR A 67 -3.00 0.34 7.26
C THR A 67 -3.87 1.57 7.17
N HIS A 68 -3.58 2.47 6.23
CA HIS A 68 -4.41 3.65 5.98
C HIS A 68 -5.82 3.27 5.52
N PHE A 69 -5.95 2.19 4.75
CA PHE A 69 -7.25 1.71 4.30
C PHE A 69 -8.10 1.13 5.44
N VAL A 70 -7.50 0.34 6.35
CA VAL A 70 -8.22 -0.19 7.52
C VAL A 70 -8.67 0.94 8.44
N GLU A 71 -7.80 1.91 8.72
CA GLU A 71 -8.13 3.08 9.53
C GLU A 71 -9.28 3.90 8.92
N LEU A 72 -9.21 4.15 7.61
CA LEU A 72 -10.26 4.84 6.85
C LEU A 72 -11.57 4.05 6.86
N GLY A 73 -11.52 2.73 6.68
CA GLY A 73 -12.68 1.86 6.72
C GLY A 73 -13.37 1.91 8.08
N GLN A 74 -12.59 1.81 9.17
CA GLN A 74 -13.13 1.89 10.53
C GLN A 74 -13.74 3.27 10.83
N ALA A 75 -13.08 4.36 10.41
CA ALA A 75 -13.57 5.70 10.62
C ALA A 75 -14.88 5.98 9.86
N ILE A 76 -14.98 5.59 8.58
CA ILE A 76 -16.16 5.89 7.76
C ILE A 76 -17.31 4.91 8.05
N LEU A 77 -17.04 3.60 8.09
CA LEU A 77 -18.09 2.59 8.17
C LEU A 77 -18.63 2.40 9.60
N TYR A 78 -17.77 2.49 10.62
CA TYR A 78 -18.18 2.24 12.01
C TYR A 78 -18.42 3.53 12.80
N ARG A 79 -17.72 4.63 12.47
CA ARG A 79 -17.85 5.90 13.22
C ARG A 79 -18.58 7.00 12.46
N GLY A 80 -18.95 6.77 11.19
CA GLY A 80 -19.63 7.78 10.37
C GLY A 80 -18.82 9.06 10.16
N ALA A 81 -17.48 8.97 10.23
CA ALA A 81 -16.62 10.14 10.21
C ALA A 81 -16.67 10.90 8.87
N GLY A 82 -16.73 12.23 8.95
CA GLY A 82 -16.66 13.14 7.81
C GLY A 82 -15.25 13.28 7.21
N ILE A 83 -15.15 14.05 6.11
CA ILE A 83 -13.91 14.22 5.36
C ILE A 83 -12.78 14.83 6.22
N GLU A 84 -13.13 15.69 7.19
CA GLU A 84 -12.17 16.32 8.11
C GLU A 84 -11.39 15.33 8.99
N THR A 85 -11.91 14.12 9.18
CA THR A 85 -11.22 13.09 9.98
C THR A 85 -10.36 12.18 9.10
N VAL A 86 -10.80 11.92 7.87
CA VAL A 86 -10.20 10.89 6.99
C VAL A 86 -9.23 11.44 5.95
N TRP A 87 -9.09 12.77 5.82
CA TRP A 87 -8.21 13.38 4.82
C TRP A 87 -6.75 12.94 4.91
N LYS A 88 -6.25 12.64 6.12
CA LYS A 88 -4.87 12.15 6.34
C LYS A 88 -4.66 10.76 5.71
N PRO A 89 -5.48 9.73 6.01
CA PRO A 89 -5.45 8.45 5.29
C PRO A 89 -5.60 8.59 3.77
N PHE A 90 -6.51 9.47 3.31
CA PHE A 90 -6.68 9.75 1.88
C PHE A 90 -5.39 10.24 1.22
N LEU A 91 -4.75 11.24 1.83
CA LEU A 91 -3.50 11.81 1.34
C LEU A 91 -2.35 10.79 1.39
N ALA A 92 -2.28 10.00 2.45
CA ALA A 92 -1.28 8.95 2.59
C ALA A 92 -1.43 7.88 1.50
N LEU A 93 -2.65 7.39 1.23
CA LEU A 93 -2.92 6.43 0.16
C LEU A 93 -2.54 6.99 -1.22
N ALA A 94 -2.91 8.24 -1.49
CA ALA A 94 -2.57 8.92 -2.74
C ALA A 94 -1.05 9.05 -2.91
N LEU A 95 -0.33 9.44 -1.85
CA LEU A 95 1.11 9.63 -1.86
C LEU A 95 1.86 8.29 -2.01
N ILE A 96 1.47 7.25 -1.27
CA ILE A 96 2.05 5.91 -1.38
C ILE A 96 1.85 5.37 -2.80
N GLY A 97 0.63 5.49 -3.33
CA GLY A 97 0.34 5.06 -4.70
C GLY A 97 1.15 5.81 -5.74
N ALA A 98 1.22 7.15 -5.64
CA ALA A 98 2.00 7.97 -6.55
C ALA A 98 3.50 7.63 -6.53
N VAL A 99 4.07 7.41 -5.34
CA VAL A 99 5.49 7.03 -5.18
C VAL A 99 5.76 5.66 -5.79
N MET A 100 4.93 4.66 -5.51
CA MET A 100 5.08 3.32 -6.08
C MET A 100 4.90 3.33 -7.61
N PHE A 101 3.92 4.08 -8.11
CA PHE A 101 3.67 4.21 -9.54
C PHE A 101 4.82 4.91 -10.26
N ALA A 102 5.31 6.03 -9.72
CA ALA A 102 6.46 6.74 -10.26
C ALA A 102 7.72 5.87 -10.24
N GLY A 103 7.95 5.13 -9.15
CA GLY A 103 9.06 4.18 -9.04
C GLY A 103 9.00 3.08 -10.10
N SER A 104 7.81 2.54 -10.35
CA SER A 104 7.56 1.56 -11.41
C SER A 104 7.83 2.15 -12.80
N LEU A 105 7.29 3.34 -13.08
CA LEU A 105 7.46 4.04 -14.36
C LEU A 105 8.93 4.33 -14.66
N LEU A 106 9.69 4.79 -13.67
CA LEU A 106 11.13 5.07 -13.82
C LEU A 106 11.93 3.79 -14.10
N ARG A 107 11.60 2.67 -13.44
CA ARG A 107 12.23 1.37 -13.72
C ARG A 107 11.89 0.88 -15.12
N PHE A 108 10.63 0.98 -15.52
CA PHE A 108 10.17 0.56 -16.84
C PHE A 108 10.89 1.35 -17.95
N ARG A 109 10.99 2.68 -17.81
CA ARG A 109 11.75 3.52 -18.76
C ARG A 109 13.22 3.11 -18.85
N LYS A 110 13.89 2.89 -17.71
CA LYS A 110 15.29 2.43 -17.69
C LYS A 110 15.49 1.07 -18.34
N ALA A 111 14.54 0.15 -18.19
CA ALA A 111 14.60 -1.17 -18.81
C ALA A 111 14.53 -1.06 -20.35
N ILE A 112 13.64 -0.21 -20.87
CA ILE A 112 13.52 0.04 -22.31
C ILE A 112 14.79 0.70 -22.87
N THR A 113 15.31 1.74 -22.22
CA THR A 113 16.53 2.43 -22.70
C THR A 113 17.77 1.54 -22.72
N ARG A 114 17.83 0.46 -21.92
CA ARG A 114 18.93 -0.53 -21.97
C ARG A 114 18.82 -1.54 -23.12
N MET A 115 17.65 -1.65 -23.76
CA MET A 115 17.43 -2.55 -24.90
C MET A 115 17.62 -1.87 -26.25
N ALA A 116 17.64 -0.53 -26.29
CA ALA A 116 17.95 0.28 -27.47
C ALA A 116 19.45 0.55 -27.55
#